data_AF-A0A9E6WBS8-F1
#
_entry.id   AF-A0A9E6WBS8-F1
#
_cell.length_a   1.000
_cell.length_b   1.000
_cell.length_c   1.000
_cell.angle_alpha   90.00
_cell.angle_beta   90.00
_cell.angle_gamma   90.00
#
_symmetry.space_group_name_H-M   'P 1'
#
loop_
_entity.id
_entity.type
_entity.pdbx_description
1 polymer ?
#
loop_
_entity_poly.entity_id
_entity_poly.type
_entity_poly.pdbx_seq_one_letter_code
_entity_poly.pdbx_strand_id
1 'polypeptide(L)'
;MKHGKSVAIVGVGGIFPMSPTLDRFWETITGNVDTSRQPPQGRWLLDADEAFDPAIGAPDKIYSKKACFIDDEIETSSVAGLDIDADFLSGLDPMYRLLLRTGHQAFSDGRIDQIDRQKVGVIIGNLALPSEHSSTMAREYLGRTFAEKVLGAEAQPELPGVDPLNRYVAGLPAGLLAKALGLGGSCYTLDAACASSLYAIKLAVDELLAGRADAMLTGGLARPDSLYTQMGFSQLHALSPSGTCSPFDTNGDGLVVGEGSGMFLLKRTEDAVRAGDHIYAVIRGIGLSNDIGGSLLAPASEGQLRAMRSAYQQAGWSPSDVDMIECHATGTPVGDVVEFSSLKSLWGKEGWQSGQCVIGSVKSNIGHLLTAAGSAALMKTLLAMKERTLPPTANFAQPAKGVELEKSPFRVLQQSKPWKQRKQGQPRRAAVSAFGFGGINAHLLVEEWVPKKPAKSSVTYPPSFKKKSPPIAIVGMGAHLGPWESLDSLRSRFLGDETVV
;
A
#
# COMPACT_ATOMS: atom_id res chain seq x y z
N MET A 1 30.74 -6.38 -15.32
CA MET A 1 30.59 -5.97 -13.90
C MET A 1 29.41 -6.72 -13.33
N LYS A 2 29.58 -7.47 -12.24
CA LYS A 2 28.46 -8.18 -11.58
C LYS A 2 27.66 -7.14 -10.81
N HIS A 3 26.45 -6.84 -11.26
CA HIS A 3 25.49 -6.12 -10.43
C HIS A 3 25.28 -6.95 -9.17
N GLY A 4 25.37 -6.35 -7.97
CA GLY A 4 24.84 -7.02 -6.79
C GLY A 4 23.39 -7.42 -7.11
N LYS A 5 22.96 -8.60 -6.64
CA LYS A 5 21.55 -9.02 -6.76
C LYS A 5 20.71 -7.81 -6.30
N SER A 6 19.87 -7.25 -7.16
CA SER A 6 19.01 -6.09 -6.87
C SER A 6 17.81 -6.17 -7.80
N VAL A 7 16.76 -5.41 -7.51
CA VAL A 7 15.51 -5.47 -8.26
C VAL A 7 15.19 -4.10 -8.84
N ALA A 8 14.96 -4.06 -10.15
CA ALA A 8 14.58 -2.88 -10.90
C ALA A 8 13.05 -2.79 -11.01
N ILE A 9 12.53 -1.58 -10.93
CA ILE A 9 11.16 -1.23 -11.30
C ILE A 9 11.18 -0.87 -12.78
N VAL A 10 10.54 -1.69 -13.60
CA VAL A 10 10.60 -1.61 -15.07
C VAL A 10 9.29 -1.22 -15.73
N GLY A 11 8.19 -1.18 -14.96
CA GLY A 11 6.89 -0.72 -15.44
C GLY A 11 6.07 -0.17 -14.28
N VAL A 12 5.28 0.85 -14.54
CA VAL A 12 4.44 1.53 -13.54
C VAL A 12 3.01 1.74 -14.05
N GLY A 13 2.04 1.63 -13.15
CA GLY A 13 0.64 1.89 -13.45
C GLY A 13 -0.07 2.40 -12.20
N GLY A 14 -1.00 3.33 -12.34
CA GLY A 14 -1.61 3.95 -11.18
C GLY A 14 -2.76 4.87 -11.49
N ILE A 15 -3.75 4.84 -10.61
CA ILE A 15 -4.95 5.66 -10.63
C ILE A 15 -5.20 6.12 -9.20
N PHE A 16 -5.29 7.43 -9.01
CA PHE A 16 -5.40 8.07 -7.71
C PHE A 16 -6.54 9.10 -7.73
N PRO A 17 -7.01 9.58 -6.56
CA PRO A 17 -8.10 10.55 -6.46
C PRO A 17 -7.88 11.77 -7.36
N MET A 18 -8.90 12.11 -8.16
CA MET A 18 -8.89 13.20 -9.16
C MET A 18 -7.70 13.17 -10.14
N SER A 19 -7.05 12.01 -10.29
CA SER A 19 -5.80 11.84 -11.02
C SER A 19 -5.87 10.54 -11.84
N PRO A 20 -6.62 10.52 -12.96
CA PRO A 20 -6.83 9.31 -13.78
C PRO A 20 -5.56 8.88 -14.55
N THR A 21 -4.52 9.72 -14.56
CA THR A 21 -3.23 9.46 -15.20
C THR A 21 -2.09 9.86 -14.26
N LEU A 22 -0.90 9.29 -14.48
CA LEU A 22 0.29 9.61 -13.68
C LEU A 22 0.77 11.06 -13.89
N ASP A 23 0.57 11.64 -15.07
CA ASP A 23 0.90 13.04 -15.34
C ASP A 23 -0.01 13.97 -14.52
N ARG A 24 -1.33 13.70 -14.49
CA ARG A 24 -2.25 14.44 -13.61
C ARG A 24 -1.94 14.22 -12.14
N PHE A 25 -1.55 13.01 -11.73
CA PHE A 25 -1.12 12.77 -10.36
C PHE A 25 0.11 13.60 -9.99
N TRP A 26 1.08 13.72 -10.89
CA TRP A 26 2.25 14.56 -10.69
C TRP A 26 1.92 16.05 -10.61
N GLU A 27 0.99 16.53 -11.44
CA GLU A 27 0.47 17.90 -11.38
C GLU A 27 -0.24 18.18 -10.03
N THR A 28 -1.08 17.25 -9.56
CA THR A 28 -1.74 17.32 -8.24
C THR A 28 -0.71 17.47 -7.12
N ILE A 29 0.34 16.64 -7.13
CA ILE A 29 1.41 16.68 -6.11
C ILE A 29 2.17 18.00 -6.17
N THR A 30 2.65 18.40 -7.35
CA THR A 30 3.50 19.60 -7.49
C THR A 30 2.72 20.90 -7.33
N GLY A 31 1.41 20.88 -7.58
CA GLY A 31 0.47 21.98 -7.39
C GLY A 31 -0.06 22.13 -5.97
N ASN A 32 0.35 21.30 -5.00
CA ASN A 32 -0.20 21.28 -3.63
C ASN A 32 -1.72 21.11 -3.59
N VAL A 33 -2.27 20.28 -4.47
CA VAL A 33 -3.72 20.05 -4.52
C VAL A 33 -4.11 19.02 -3.48
N ASP A 34 -5.03 19.41 -2.59
CA ASP A 34 -5.79 18.52 -1.70
C ASP A 34 -7.06 18.06 -2.44
N THR A 35 -7.20 16.76 -2.61
CA THR A 35 -8.32 16.13 -3.35
C THR A 35 -9.47 15.69 -2.43
N SER A 36 -9.41 16.01 -1.13
CA SER A 36 -10.46 15.70 -0.18
C SER A 36 -11.77 16.43 -0.54
N ARG A 37 -12.85 15.67 -0.60
CA ARG A 37 -14.18 16.14 -0.96
C ARG A 37 -15.26 15.34 -0.24
N GLN A 38 -16.48 15.85 -0.28
CA GLN A 38 -17.64 15.05 0.13
C GLN A 38 -17.81 13.84 -0.83
N PRO A 39 -18.42 12.74 -0.37
CA PRO A 39 -18.72 11.61 -1.22
C PRO A 39 -19.54 12.07 -2.45
N PRO A 40 -19.16 11.65 -3.67
CA PRO A 40 -20.03 11.79 -4.83
C PRO A 40 -21.42 11.17 -4.58
N GLN A 41 -22.43 11.67 -5.28
CA GLN A 41 -23.82 11.21 -5.11
C GLN A 41 -23.92 9.70 -5.35
N GLY A 42 -24.57 8.99 -4.43
CA GLY A 42 -24.76 7.54 -4.52
C GLY A 42 -23.56 6.69 -4.09
N ARG A 43 -22.41 7.29 -3.74
CA ARG A 43 -21.24 6.54 -3.19
C ARG A 43 -21.50 6.01 -1.79
N TRP A 44 -22.32 6.72 -1.00
CA TRP A 44 -22.77 6.24 0.30
C TRP A 44 -24.22 5.81 0.21
N LEU A 45 -24.54 4.76 0.95
CA LEU A 45 -25.92 4.31 1.07
C LEU A 45 -26.75 5.28 1.93
N LEU A 46 -26.18 5.77 3.03
CA LEU A 46 -26.83 6.81 3.84
C LEU A 46 -26.52 8.18 3.24
N ASP A 47 -27.49 9.08 3.29
CA ASP A 47 -27.23 10.48 3.01
C ASP A 47 -26.16 11.01 3.97
N ALA A 48 -25.25 11.85 3.45
CA ALA A 48 -24.13 12.34 4.24
C ALA A 48 -24.56 13.14 5.48
N ASP A 49 -25.74 13.80 5.42
CA ASP A 49 -26.33 14.50 6.55
C ASP A 49 -26.94 13.54 7.58
N GLU A 50 -27.50 12.41 7.14
CA GLU A 50 -28.02 11.37 8.04
C GLU A 50 -26.88 10.65 8.78
N ALA A 51 -25.79 10.34 8.07
CA ALA A 51 -24.63 9.67 8.64
C ALA A 51 -23.85 10.56 9.62
N PHE A 52 -23.99 11.88 9.57
CA PHE A 52 -23.11 12.82 10.27
C PHE A 52 -23.62 13.27 11.64
N ASP A 53 -22.70 13.34 12.59
CA ASP A 53 -22.87 14.04 13.86
C ASP A 53 -21.53 14.72 14.21
N PRO A 54 -21.52 16.03 14.51
CA PRO A 54 -20.29 16.72 14.89
C PRO A 54 -19.69 16.22 16.21
N ALA A 55 -20.45 15.51 17.05
CA ALA A 55 -19.94 14.91 18.28
C ALA A 55 -19.07 13.68 17.98
N ILE A 56 -17.79 13.79 18.33
CA ILE A 56 -16.84 12.66 18.24
C ILE A 56 -17.31 11.54 19.19
N GLY A 57 -17.42 10.33 18.64
CA GLY A 57 -17.84 9.14 19.37
C GLY A 57 -19.36 8.92 19.45
N ALA A 58 -20.16 9.70 18.71
CA ALA A 58 -21.58 9.41 18.55
C ALA A 58 -21.77 8.01 17.91
N PRO A 59 -22.61 7.13 18.50
CA PRO A 59 -22.86 5.79 17.96
C PRO A 59 -23.46 5.86 16.55
N ASP A 60 -22.99 4.99 15.65
CA ASP A 60 -23.47 4.88 14.27
C ASP A 60 -23.43 6.19 13.47
N LYS A 61 -22.50 7.09 13.84
CA LYS A 61 -22.27 8.37 13.16
C LYS A 61 -20.82 8.55 12.75
N ILE A 62 -20.63 9.39 11.74
CA ILE A 62 -19.34 9.95 11.34
C ILE A 62 -19.25 11.41 11.78
N TYR A 63 -18.06 11.87 12.13
CA TYR A 63 -17.83 13.29 12.47
C TYR A 63 -17.06 14.06 11.38
N SER A 64 -16.76 13.42 10.25
CA SER A 64 -16.15 14.05 9.08
C SER A 64 -16.78 13.49 7.81
N LYS A 65 -17.22 14.38 6.91
CA LYS A 65 -17.86 14.01 5.64
C LYS A 65 -16.88 13.89 4.47
N LYS A 66 -15.59 14.15 4.69
CA LYS A 66 -14.60 14.24 3.60
C LYS A 66 -13.78 12.96 3.47
N ALA A 67 -13.53 12.57 2.23
CA ALA A 67 -12.59 11.52 1.82
C ALA A 67 -12.04 11.84 0.42
N CYS A 68 -11.08 11.07 -0.05
CA CYS A 68 -10.47 11.23 -1.37
C CYS A 68 -10.89 10.08 -2.28
N PHE A 69 -11.72 10.39 -3.28
CA PHE A 69 -12.36 9.39 -4.15
C PHE A 69 -11.72 9.38 -5.53
N ILE A 70 -11.65 8.19 -6.14
CA ILE A 70 -11.38 8.06 -7.57
C ILE A 70 -12.55 8.64 -8.40
N ASP A 71 -12.32 8.90 -9.68
CA ASP A 71 -13.34 9.44 -10.57
C ASP A 71 -14.30 8.36 -11.08
N ASP A 72 -15.61 8.61 -11.06
CA ASP A 72 -16.66 7.65 -11.43
C ASP A 72 -16.52 7.12 -12.88
N GLU A 73 -15.96 7.92 -13.78
CA GLU A 73 -15.69 7.52 -15.18
C GLU A 73 -14.76 6.30 -15.27
N ILE A 74 -13.89 6.11 -14.28
CA ILE A 74 -12.98 4.98 -14.22
C ILE A 74 -13.74 3.67 -13.99
N GLU A 75 -14.90 3.75 -13.34
CA GLU A 75 -15.72 2.62 -12.94
C GLU A 75 -16.51 2.03 -14.11
N THR A 76 -16.83 2.84 -15.12
CA THR A 76 -17.67 2.43 -16.27
C THR A 76 -16.88 2.25 -17.57
N SER A 77 -15.65 2.74 -17.63
CA SER A 77 -14.79 2.60 -18.81
C SER A 77 -14.35 1.14 -19.06
N SER A 78 -14.20 0.78 -20.34
CA SER A 78 -13.68 -0.54 -20.74
C SER A 78 -12.18 -0.67 -20.42
N VAL A 79 -11.75 -1.90 -20.11
CA VAL A 79 -10.33 -2.23 -19.91
C VAL A 79 -9.79 -2.84 -21.20
N ALA A 80 -9.38 -2.00 -22.15
CA ALA A 80 -8.84 -2.44 -23.43
C ALA A 80 -7.55 -3.27 -23.24
N GLY A 81 -7.38 -4.29 -24.10
CA GLY A 81 -6.16 -5.10 -24.16
C GLY A 81 -6.09 -6.30 -23.21
N LEU A 82 -7.17 -6.58 -22.47
CA LEU A 82 -7.27 -7.75 -21.60
C LEU A 82 -8.25 -8.79 -22.14
N ASP A 83 -7.93 -10.06 -21.91
CA ASP A 83 -8.78 -11.20 -22.21
C ASP A 83 -9.77 -11.42 -21.05
N ILE A 84 -10.79 -10.56 -20.99
CA ILE A 84 -11.86 -10.65 -20.00
C ILE A 84 -13.19 -10.32 -20.66
N ASP A 85 -14.18 -11.17 -20.40
CA ASP A 85 -15.54 -10.96 -20.87
C ASP A 85 -16.14 -9.66 -20.27
N ALA A 86 -16.72 -8.83 -21.13
CA ALA A 86 -17.18 -7.50 -20.75
C ALA A 86 -18.41 -7.57 -19.83
N ASP A 87 -19.32 -8.50 -20.08
CA ASP A 87 -20.53 -8.69 -19.26
C ASP A 87 -20.17 -9.22 -17.88
N PHE A 88 -19.25 -10.20 -17.82
CA PHE A 88 -18.66 -10.68 -16.58
C PHE A 88 -18.01 -9.54 -15.79
N LEU A 89 -17.16 -8.74 -16.44
CA LEU A 89 -16.51 -7.61 -15.78
C LEU A 89 -17.53 -6.57 -15.33
N SER A 90 -18.65 -6.39 -16.04
CA SER A 90 -19.73 -5.46 -15.68
C SER A 90 -20.43 -5.81 -14.35
N GLY A 91 -20.51 -7.10 -14.00
CA GLY A 91 -21.10 -7.59 -12.75
C GLY A 91 -20.17 -7.57 -11.54
N LEU A 92 -18.85 -7.43 -11.76
CA LEU A 92 -17.86 -7.34 -10.69
C LEU A 92 -17.78 -5.95 -10.05
N ASP A 93 -17.35 -5.91 -8.80
CA ASP A 93 -17.08 -4.70 -8.03
C ASP A 93 -16.11 -3.76 -8.78
N PRO A 94 -16.33 -2.43 -8.76
CA PRO A 94 -15.44 -1.51 -9.48
C PRO A 94 -13.98 -1.58 -9.03
N MET A 95 -13.68 -2.09 -7.82
CA MET A 95 -12.30 -2.36 -7.39
C MET A 95 -11.52 -3.27 -8.36
N TYR A 96 -12.20 -4.24 -9.00
CA TYR A 96 -11.56 -5.15 -9.94
C TYR A 96 -11.18 -4.44 -11.24
N ARG A 97 -12.03 -3.54 -11.74
CA ARG A 97 -11.71 -2.71 -12.92
C ARG A 97 -10.52 -1.80 -12.63
N LEU A 98 -10.50 -1.16 -11.46
CA LEU A 98 -9.38 -0.35 -11.01
C LEU A 98 -8.07 -1.15 -11.03
N LEU A 99 -8.06 -2.35 -10.44
CA LEU A 99 -6.89 -3.23 -10.41
C LEU A 99 -6.45 -3.70 -11.81
N LEU A 100 -7.41 -4.11 -12.64
CA LEU A 100 -7.13 -4.59 -14.00
C LEU A 100 -6.49 -3.48 -14.84
N ARG A 101 -6.98 -2.23 -14.72
CA ARG A 101 -6.41 -1.08 -15.42
C ARG A 101 -4.99 -0.78 -14.95
N THR A 102 -4.77 -0.63 -13.65
CA THR A 102 -3.43 -0.27 -13.13
C THR A 102 -2.42 -1.41 -13.33
N GLY A 103 -2.86 -2.66 -13.19
CA GLY A 103 -2.05 -3.84 -13.48
C GLY A 103 -1.68 -3.95 -14.96
N HIS A 104 -2.63 -3.73 -15.87
CA HIS A 104 -2.38 -3.71 -17.31
C HIS A 104 -1.45 -2.58 -17.73
N GLN A 105 -1.62 -1.37 -17.17
CA GLN A 105 -0.70 -0.24 -17.37
C GLN A 105 0.74 -0.62 -16.97
N ALA A 106 0.93 -1.11 -15.74
CA ALA A 106 2.25 -1.48 -15.24
C ALA A 106 2.90 -2.62 -16.03
N PHE A 107 2.10 -3.61 -16.47
CA PHE A 107 2.59 -4.73 -17.25
C PHE A 107 2.98 -4.31 -18.68
N SER A 108 2.18 -3.44 -19.31
CA SER A 108 2.41 -2.94 -20.68
C SER A 108 3.54 -1.91 -20.77
N ASP A 109 3.81 -1.19 -19.68
CA ASP A 109 4.90 -0.20 -19.61
C ASP A 109 6.29 -0.87 -19.61
N GLY A 110 6.39 -2.11 -19.11
CA GLY A 110 7.62 -2.90 -19.16
C GLY A 110 7.75 -3.75 -20.43
N ARG A 111 8.96 -4.22 -20.74
CA ARG A 111 9.17 -5.10 -21.91
C ARG A 111 8.78 -6.54 -21.59
N ILE A 112 7.78 -7.07 -22.28
CA ILE A 112 7.21 -8.40 -22.00
C ILE A 112 7.33 -9.40 -23.16
N ASP A 113 7.87 -9.00 -24.31
CA ASP A 113 7.86 -9.80 -25.54
C ASP A 113 8.62 -11.13 -25.43
N GLN A 114 9.62 -11.20 -24.54
CA GLN A 114 10.51 -12.37 -24.37
C GLN A 114 10.38 -13.02 -22.99
N ILE A 115 9.35 -12.67 -22.21
CA ILE A 115 9.19 -13.22 -20.86
C ILE A 115 8.33 -14.48 -20.88
N ASP A 116 8.78 -15.52 -20.17
CA ASP A 116 7.96 -16.69 -19.89
C ASP A 116 6.86 -16.30 -18.91
N ARG A 117 5.63 -16.16 -19.41
CA ARG A 117 4.46 -15.77 -18.60
C ARG A 117 4.14 -16.78 -17.49
N GLN A 118 4.57 -18.05 -17.61
CA GLN A 118 4.43 -19.04 -16.54
C GLN A 118 5.30 -18.73 -15.32
N LYS A 119 6.30 -17.85 -15.46
CA LYS A 119 7.20 -17.40 -14.40
C LYS A 119 6.99 -15.94 -14.01
N VAL A 120 5.85 -15.36 -14.39
CA VAL A 120 5.46 -14.04 -13.92
C VAL A 120 4.45 -14.21 -12.79
N GLY A 121 4.83 -13.79 -11.58
CA GLY A 121 3.95 -13.85 -10.42
C GLY A 121 3.21 -12.53 -10.16
N VAL A 122 2.18 -12.60 -9.32
CA VAL A 122 1.31 -11.48 -8.94
C VAL A 122 1.13 -11.45 -7.42
N ILE A 123 1.54 -10.39 -6.74
CA ILE A 123 1.30 -10.22 -5.30
C ILE A 123 0.68 -8.85 -5.05
N ILE A 124 -0.54 -8.81 -4.50
CA ILE A 124 -1.30 -7.57 -4.32
C ILE A 124 -1.58 -7.32 -2.83
N GLY A 125 -1.26 -6.13 -2.34
CA GLY A 125 -1.80 -5.64 -1.07
C GLY A 125 -3.25 -5.20 -1.25
N ASN A 126 -4.19 -5.83 -0.54
CA ASN A 126 -5.62 -5.55 -0.67
C ASN A 126 -6.34 -5.68 0.66
N LEU A 127 -7.41 -4.91 0.85
CA LEU A 127 -8.22 -4.94 2.06
C LEU A 127 -9.00 -6.24 2.18
N ALA A 128 -9.05 -6.78 3.41
CA ALA A 128 -10.03 -7.77 3.81
C ALA A 128 -11.28 -7.10 4.44
N LEU A 129 -11.78 -6.03 3.81
CA LEU A 129 -12.97 -5.29 4.23
C LEU A 129 -14.10 -5.42 3.18
N PRO A 130 -15.36 -5.12 3.54
CA PRO A 130 -16.43 -5.04 2.56
C PRO A 130 -16.09 -4.05 1.43
N SER A 131 -16.26 -4.48 0.19
CA SER A 131 -16.43 -3.60 -0.97
C SER A 131 -17.92 -3.31 -1.19
N GLU A 132 -18.24 -2.36 -2.07
CA GLU A 132 -19.63 -1.91 -2.29
C GLU A 132 -20.55 -3.02 -2.76
N HIS A 133 -20.11 -3.83 -3.73
CA HIS A 133 -20.92 -4.94 -4.19
C HIS A 133 -21.01 -6.04 -3.11
N SER A 134 -19.96 -6.26 -2.31
CA SER A 134 -20.05 -7.22 -1.19
C SER A 134 -21.01 -6.74 -0.09
N SER A 135 -21.09 -5.43 0.15
CA SER A 135 -22.07 -4.80 1.05
C SER A 135 -23.49 -4.94 0.48
N THR A 136 -23.69 -4.75 -0.82
CA THR A 136 -24.97 -5.00 -1.49
C THR A 136 -25.41 -6.45 -1.33
N MET A 137 -24.51 -7.41 -1.57
CA MET A 137 -24.79 -8.83 -1.32
C MET A 137 -25.19 -9.08 0.14
N ALA A 138 -24.43 -8.56 1.09
CA ALA A 138 -24.72 -8.74 2.51
C ALA A 138 -26.13 -8.22 2.87
N ARG A 139 -26.56 -7.10 2.28
CA ARG A 139 -27.91 -6.55 2.46
C ARG A 139 -28.98 -7.42 1.80
N GLU A 140 -28.73 -7.92 0.60
CA GLU A 140 -29.65 -8.83 -0.10
C GLU A 140 -29.93 -10.08 0.74
N TYR A 141 -28.89 -10.71 1.28
CA TYR A 141 -29.03 -11.94 2.08
C TYR A 141 -29.52 -11.68 3.52
N LEU A 142 -28.86 -10.76 4.24
CA LEU A 142 -29.13 -10.53 5.66
C LEU A 142 -30.30 -9.58 5.88
N GLY A 143 -30.43 -8.53 5.05
CA GLY A 143 -31.49 -7.53 5.14
C GLY A 143 -32.86 -8.15 4.90
N ARG A 144 -32.99 -9.04 3.92
CA ARG A 144 -34.20 -9.83 3.70
C ARG A 144 -34.57 -10.64 4.95
N THR A 145 -33.61 -11.41 5.48
CA THR A 145 -33.82 -12.24 6.68
C THR A 145 -34.23 -11.39 7.89
N PHE A 146 -33.61 -10.23 8.05
CA PHE A 146 -33.92 -9.28 9.11
C PHE A 146 -35.33 -8.71 8.94
N ALA A 147 -35.69 -8.24 7.75
CA ALA A 147 -37.01 -7.71 7.44
C ALA A 147 -38.11 -8.76 7.63
N GLU A 148 -37.92 -9.98 7.15
CA GLU A 148 -38.87 -11.09 7.36
C GLU A 148 -39.09 -11.37 8.86
N LYS A 149 -38.00 -11.40 9.66
CA LYS A 149 -38.09 -11.67 11.10
C LYS A 149 -38.68 -10.53 11.91
N VAL A 150 -38.41 -9.28 11.54
CA VAL A 150 -38.82 -8.09 12.31
C VAL A 150 -40.20 -7.60 11.86
N LEU A 151 -40.47 -7.61 10.56
CA LEU A 151 -41.69 -7.06 9.95
C LEU A 151 -42.75 -8.13 9.67
N GLY A 152 -42.40 -9.42 9.70
CA GLY A 152 -43.35 -10.52 9.47
C GLY A 152 -43.89 -10.60 8.03
N ALA A 153 -43.23 -9.93 7.08
CA ALA A 153 -43.60 -9.90 5.67
C ALA A 153 -42.38 -10.19 4.78
N GLU A 154 -42.62 -10.81 3.62
CA GLU A 154 -41.59 -10.95 2.60
C GLU A 154 -41.16 -9.55 2.12
N ALA A 155 -39.90 -9.20 2.36
CA ALA A 155 -39.30 -8.00 1.80
C ALA A 155 -38.66 -8.34 0.45
N GLN A 156 -39.07 -7.65 -0.61
CA GLN A 156 -38.36 -7.71 -1.88
C GLN A 156 -37.05 -6.93 -1.76
N PRO A 157 -35.93 -7.43 -2.32
CA PRO A 157 -34.69 -6.65 -2.36
C PRO A 157 -34.91 -5.37 -3.17
N GLU A 158 -34.64 -4.22 -2.57
CA GLU A 158 -34.73 -2.92 -3.26
C GLU A 158 -33.53 -2.66 -4.19
N LEU A 159 -32.42 -3.39 -3.99
CA LEU A 159 -31.18 -3.21 -4.73
C LEU A 159 -31.04 -4.26 -5.84
N PRO A 160 -30.45 -3.92 -7.00
CA PRO A 160 -30.15 -4.88 -8.04
C PRO A 160 -29.16 -5.93 -7.52
N GLY A 161 -29.41 -7.20 -7.86
CA GLY A 161 -28.48 -8.29 -7.56
C GLY A 161 -27.13 -8.07 -8.21
N VAL A 162 -26.06 -8.46 -7.52
CA VAL A 162 -24.67 -8.34 -8.00
C VAL A 162 -24.05 -9.73 -8.14
N ASP A 163 -22.97 -9.83 -8.91
CA ASP A 163 -22.30 -11.11 -9.15
C ASP A 163 -21.83 -11.75 -7.81
N PRO A 164 -22.14 -13.03 -7.53
CA PRO A 164 -21.74 -13.70 -6.30
C PRO A 164 -20.23 -13.77 -6.04
N LEU A 165 -19.39 -13.62 -7.07
CA LEU A 165 -17.94 -13.57 -6.93
C LEU A 165 -17.45 -12.34 -6.16
N ASN A 166 -18.27 -11.31 -6.04
CA ASN A 166 -17.98 -10.12 -5.22
C ASN A 166 -17.82 -10.45 -3.73
N ARG A 167 -18.25 -11.63 -3.27
CA ARG A 167 -17.96 -12.11 -1.90
C ARG A 167 -16.48 -12.39 -1.62
N TYR A 168 -15.67 -12.61 -2.67
CA TYR A 168 -14.26 -12.97 -2.54
C TYR A 168 -13.32 -11.76 -2.52
N VAL A 169 -13.69 -10.72 -1.77
CA VAL A 169 -12.98 -9.42 -1.73
C VAL A 169 -11.49 -9.59 -1.43
N ALA A 170 -11.14 -10.46 -0.48
CA ALA A 170 -9.75 -10.67 -0.11
C ALA A 170 -8.98 -11.46 -1.18
N GLY A 171 -9.45 -12.65 -1.58
CA GLY A 171 -8.64 -13.64 -2.30
C GLY A 171 -8.67 -13.58 -3.84
N LEU A 172 -9.75 -13.06 -4.43
CA LEU A 172 -9.93 -13.04 -5.89
C LEU A 172 -9.06 -12.02 -6.65
N PRO A 173 -8.77 -10.81 -6.13
CA PRO A 173 -8.15 -9.74 -6.94
C PRO A 173 -6.86 -10.12 -7.67
N ALA A 174 -5.88 -10.73 -6.99
CA ALA A 174 -4.63 -11.14 -7.62
C ALA A 174 -4.85 -12.21 -8.70
N GLY A 175 -5.71 -13.20 -8.41
CA GLY A 175 -6.03 -14.29 -9.34
C GLY A 175 -6.76 -13.80 -10.59
N LEU A 176 -7.69 -12.86 -10.44
CA LEU A 176 -8.38 -12.25 -11.57
C LEU A 176 -7.41 -11.48 -12.47
N LEU A 177 -6.51 -10.69 -11.88
CA LEU A 177 -5.48 -9.95 -12.62
C LEU A 177 -4.51 -10.90 -13.35
N ALA A 178 -4.04 -11.94 -12.66
CA ALA A 178 -3.16 -12.95 -13.26
C ALA A 178 -3.85 -13.66 -14.44
N LYS A 179 -5.12 -14.05 -14.29
CA LYS A 179 -5.90 -14.67 -15.36
C LYS A 179 -6.07 -13.73 -16.56
N ALA A 180 -6.47 -12.49 -16.33
CA ALA A 180 -6.69 -11.51 -17.40
C ALA A 180 -5.42 -11.17 -18.20
N LEU A 181 -4.24 -11.27 -17.56
CA LEU A 181 -2.94 -11.07 -18.19
C LEU A 181 -2.26 -12.38 -18.66
N GLY A 182 -2.86 -13.54 -18.41
CA GLY A 182 -2.31 -14.85 -18.76
C GLY A 182 -1.00 -15.17 -18.04
N LEU A 183 -0.91 -14.91 -16.73
CA LEU A 183 0.29 -15.08 -15.90
C LEU A 183 0.17 -16.34 -15.02
N GLY A 184 1.22 -17.17 -14.99
CA GLY A 184 1.20 -18.49 -14.34
C GLY A 184 2.10 -18.64 -13.10
N GLY A 185 2.80 -17.59 -12.67
CA GLY A 185 3.65 -17.63 -11.48
C GLY A 185 2.88 -17.55 -10.16
N SER A 186 3.61 -17.50 -9.04
CA SER A 186 3.05 -17.34 -7.69
C SER A 186 2.05 -16.19 -7.63
N CYS A 187 0.82 -16.45 -7.19
CA CYS A 187 -0.27 -15.50 -7.25
C CYS A 187 -1.09 -15.47 -5.95
N TYR A 188 -1.14 -14.34 -5.24
CA TYR A 188 -1.98 -14.17 -4.05
C TYR A 188 -2.15 -12.70 -3.64
N THR A 189 -3.11 -12.47 -2.76
CA THR A 189 -3.34 -11.20 -2.07
C THR A 189 -2.89 -11.29 -0.61
N LEU A 190 -2.59 -10.15 0.00
CA LEU A 190 -2.28 -10.06 1.42
C LEU A 190 -2.83 -8.78 2.03
N ASP A 191 -3.03 -8.81 3.34
CA ASP A 191 -3.38 -7.64 4.16
C ASP A 191 -2.38 -7.51 5.31
N ALA A 192 -1.65 -6.40 5.29
CA ALA A 192 -0.76 -5.90 6.34
C ALA A 192 -1.14 -4.45 6.68
N ALA A 193 -2.46 -4.17 6.71
CA ALA A 193 -3.05 -2.86 6.91
C ALA A 193 -2.41 -1.81 5.99
N CYS A 194 -2.01 -0.67 6.54
CA CYS A 194 -1.40 0.45 5.80
C CYS A 194 -0.07 0.11 5.12
N ALA A 195 0.59 -0.99 5.52
CA ALA A 195 1.86 -1.45 4.98
C ALA A 195 1.73 -2.49 3.85
N SER A 196 0.51 -2.93 3.53
CA SER A 196 0.22 -4.03 2.58
C SER A 196 0.98 -3.93 1.26
N SER A 197 0.92 -2.79 0.57
CA SER A 197 1.62 -2.65 -0.71
C SER A 197 3.15 -2.79 -0.60
N LEU A 198 3.77 -2.32 0.49
CA LEU A 198 5.23 -2.48 0.68
C LEU A 198 5.59 -3.93 1.07
N TYR A 199 4.73 -4.61 1.83
CA TYR A 199 4.86 -6.05 2.09
C TYR A 199 4.76 -6.85 0.79
N ALA A 200 3.77 -6.55 -0.06
CA ALA A 200 3.62 -7.18 -1.38
C ALA A 200 4.88 -6.99 -2.24
N ILE A 201 5.40 -5.76 -2.32
CA ILE A 201 6.65 -5.46 -3.05
C ILE A 201 7.83 -6.24 -2.47
N LYS A 202 7.95 -6.35 -1.14
CA LYS A 202 9.03 -7.14 -0.52
C LYS A 202 8.93 -8.62 -0.88
N LEU A 203 7.75 -9.23 -0.75
CA LEU A 203 7.59 -10.64 -1.10
C LEU A 203 7.84 -10.88 -2.60
N ALA A 204 7.44 -9.95 -3.47
CA ALA A 204 7.76 -9.99 -4.89
C ALA A 204 9.27 -9.90 -5.16
N VAL A 205 9.99 -9.01 -4.45
CA VAL A 205 11.46 -8.95 -4.49
C VAL A 205 12.06 -10.29 -4.05
N ASP A 206 11.53 -10.92 -3.01
CA ASP A 206 12.03 -12.21 -2.53
C ASP A 206 11.82 -13.35 -3.53
N GLU A 207 10.67 -13.41 -4.22
CA GLU A 207 10.41 -14.37 -5.32
C GLU A 207 11.44 -14.24 -6.45
N LEU A 208 11.74 -13.01 -6.87
CA LEU A 208 12.73 -12.72 -7.91
C LEU A 208 14.14 -13.13 -7.50
N LEU A 209 14.53 -12.82 -6.27
CA LEU A 209 15.87 -13.07 -5.75
C LEU A 209 16.13 -14.55 -5.44
N ALA A 210 15.05 -15.27 -5.11
CA ALA A 210 15.01 -16.73 -4.99
C ALA A 210 15.04 -17.45 -6.34
N GLY A 211 14.81 -16.74 -7.45
CA GLY A 211 14.73 -17.34 -8.79
C GLY A 211 13.45 -18.16 -9.02
N ARG A 212 12.39 -17.91 -8.24
CA ARG A 212 11.07 -18.54 -8.42
C ARG A 212 10.23 -17.84 -9.49
N ALA A 213 10.50 -16.56 -9.74
CA ALA A 213 9.87 -15.77 -10.79
C ALA A 213 10.92 -15.02 -11.62
N ASP A 214 10.58 -14.71 -12.86
CA ASP A 214 11.40 -13.90 -13.78
C ASP A 214 10.94 -12.43 -13.86
N ALA A 215 9.64 -12.20 -13.62
CA ALA A 215 9.11 -10.89 -13.26
C ALA A 215 8.02 -11.03 -12.20
N MET A 216 7.75 -9.95 -11.48
CA MET A 216 6.64 -9.87 -10.54
C MET A 216 5.83 -8.61 -10.79
N LEU A 217 4.52 -8.77 -10.95
CA LEU A 217 3.57 -7.67 -10.91
C LEU A 217 3.08 -7.51 -9.46
N THR A 218 3.28 -6.34 -8.88
CA THR A 218 3.01 -6.13 -7.45
C THR A 218 2.56 -4.71 -7.17
N GLY A 219 1.90 -4.50 -6.03
CA GLY A 219 1.45 -3.18 -5.63
C GLY A 219 0.35 -3.23 -4.60
N GLY A 220 -0.58 -2.29 -4.68
CA GLY A 220 -1.70 -2.17 -3.75
C GLY A 220 -2.96 -1.65 -4.41
N LEU A 221 -4.09 -2.09 -3.86
CA LEU A 221 -5.45 -1.70 -4.22
C LEU A 221 -6.19 -1.31 -2.94
N ALA A 222 -6.89 -0.18 -2.95
CA ALA A 222 -7.83 0.21 -1.91
C ALA A 222 -9.05 0.87 -2.55
N ARG A 223 -10.17 0.15 -2.55
CA ARG A 223 -11.48 0.68 -2.91
C ARG A 223 -12.59 -0.04 -2.14
N PRO A 224 -12.58 0.05 -0.80
CA PRO A 224 -13.61 -0.57 0.04
C PRO A 224 -14.94 0.19 -0.10
N ASP A 225 -15.99 -0.32 0.54
CA ASP A 225 -17.16 0.49 0.87
C ASP A 225 -16.71 1.69 1.72
N SER A 226 -16.78 2.87 1.11
CA SER A 226 -16.23 4.07 1.72
C SER A 226 -16.97 4.47 3.00
N LEU A 227 -18.28 4.27 3.08
CA LEU A 227 -19.05 4.55 4.30
C LEU A 227 -18.65 3.60 5.43
N TYR A 228 -18.43 2.32 5.12
CA TYR A 228 -17.93 1.34 6.10
C TYR A 228 -16.61 1.82 6.73
N THR A 229 -15.66 2.27 5.89
CA THR A 229 -14.38 2.77 6.40
C THR A 229 -14.52 4.10 7.16
N GLN A 230 -15.36 5.03 6.69
CA GLN A 230 -15.60 6.30 7.38
C GLN A 230 -16.20 6.09 8.77
N MET A 231 -17.17 5.18 8.90
CA MET A 231 -17.73 4.77 10.19
C MET A 231 -16.65 4.16 11.08
N GLY A 232 -15.88 3.18 10.57
CA GLY A 232 -14.81 2.54 11.34
C GLY A 232 -13.78 3.54 11.88
N PHE A 233 -13.28 4.44 11.03
CA PHE A 233 -12.30 5.45 11.44
C PHE A 233 -12.88 6.55 12.32
N SER A 234 -14.18 6.85 12.20
CA SER A 234 -14.87 7.73 13.14
C SER A 234 -14.92 7.11 14.53
N GLN A 235 -15.26 5.83 14.64
CA GLN A 235 -15.32 5.15 15.94
C GLN A 235 -13.93 4.89 16.55
N LEU A 236 -12.87 4.89 15.73
CA LEU A 236 -11.48 4.90 16.20
C LEU A 236 -10.95 6.29 16.59
N HIS A 237 -11.76 7.34 16.42
CA HIS A 237 -11.37 8.74 16.60
C HIS A 237 -10.11 9.13 15.80
N ALA A 238 -9.96 8.55 14.62
CA ALA A 238 -8.77 8.69 13.79
C ALA A 238 -8.95 9.69 12.64
N LEU A 239 -10.19 9.93 12.19
CA LEU A 239 -10.47 10.90 11.13
C LEU A 239 -10.13 12.31 11.58
N SER A 240 -9.72 13.13 10.61
CA SER A 240 -9.58 14.57 10.74
C SER A 240 -10.96 15.23 10.84
N PRO A 241 -11.27 15.94 11.95
CA PRO A 241 -12.50 16.73 12.06
C PRO A 241 -12.57 17.86 11.02
N SER A 242 -11.44 18.49 10.67
CA SER A 242 -11.40 19.47 9.57
C SER A 242 -11.60 18.85 8.18
N GLY A 243 -11.41 17.53 8.09
CA GLY A 243 -11.48 16.75 6.86
C GLY A 243 -10.31 17.04 5.92
N THR A 244 -9.16 17.43 6.47
CA THR A 244 -7.94 17.75 5.74
C THR A 244 -6.77 17.00 6.37
N CYS A 245 -6.04 16.24 5.55
CA CYS A 245 -4.83 15.56 6.02
C CYS A 245 -3.67 16.56 5.98
N SER A 246 -3.13 16.92 7.15
CA SER A 246 -2.04 17.90 7.30
C SER A 246 -0.81 17.30 8.00
N PRO A 247 -0.05 16.41 7.34
CA PRO A 247 1.10 15.72 7.92
C PRO A 247 2.17 16.68 8.42
N PHE A 248 2.64 16.48 9.65
CA PHE A 248 3.63 17.28 10.37
C PHE A 248 3.24 18.74 10.64
N ASP A 249 2.06 19.20 10.21
CA ASP A 249 1.60 20.57 10.43
C ASP A 249 0.95 20.75 11.80
N THR A 250 1.01 21.94 12.38
CA THR A 250 0.33 22.24 13.64
C THR A 250 -1.19 22.05 13.59
N ASN A 251 -1.80 22.09 12.41
CA ASN A 251 -3.21 21.85 12.19
C ASN A 251 -3.53 20.39 11.83
N GLY A 252 -2.55 19.48 11.89
CA GLY A 252 -2.80 18.05 11.77
C GLY A 252 -3.68 17.57 12.91
N ASP A 253 -4.90 17.14 12.58
CA ASP A 253 -5.95 16.77 13.53
C ASP A 253 -6.52 15.37 13.27
N GLY A 254 -5.92 14.61 12.36
CA GLY A 254 -6.35 13.26 11.99
C GLY A 254 -6.05 12.91 10.54
N LEU A 255 -6.49 11.71 10.14
CA LEU A 255 -6.35 11.23 8.77
C LEU A 255 -7.60 11.52 7.94
N VAL A 256 -7.45 11.53 6.62
CA VAL A 256 -8.57 11.48 5.66
C VAL A 256 -8.43 10.17 4.89
N VAL A 257 -9.49 9.38 4.74
CA VAL A 257 -9.43 8.11 4.00
C VAL A 257 -9.42 8.40 2.49
N GLY A 258 -8.72 7.58 1.72
CA GLY A 258 -8.74 7.67 0.26
C GLY A 258 -8.78 6.32 -0.45
N GLU A 259 -9.11 6.36 -1.73
CA GLU A 259 -9.18 5.21 -2.63
C GLU A 259 -8.09 5.31 -3.72
N GLY A 260 -7.71 4.19 -4.30
CA GLY A 260 -6.81 4.16 -5.45
C GLY A 260 -6.02 2.86 -5.58
N SER A 261 -5.18 2.83 -6.61
CA SER A 261 -4.28 1.69 -6.87
C SER A 261 -2.97 2.16 -7.50
N GLY A 262 -1.88 1.52 -7.10
CA GLY A 262 -0.57 1.69 -7.72
C GLY A 262 0.12 0.34 -7.86
N MET A 263 0.58 0.06 -9.08
CA MET A 263 1.10 -1.21 -9.56
C MET A 263 2.48 -1.04 -10.20
N PHE A 264 3.33 -2.04 -10.02
CA PHE A 264 4.72 -2.05 -10.44
C PHE A 264 5.09 -3.40 -11.05
N LEU A 265 5.76 -3.37 -12.21
CA LEU A 265 6.43 -4.53 -12.76
C LEU A 265 7.89 -4.53 -12.30
N LEU A 266 8.29 -5.62 -11.66
CA LEU A 266 9.62 -5.81 -11.10
C LEU A 266 10.39 -6.89 -11.84
N LYS A 267 11.68 -6.66 -12.08
CA LYS A 267 12.63 -7.65 -12.60
C LYS A 267 13.93 -7.59 -11.81
N ARG A 268 14.71 -8.68 -11.82
CA ARG A 268 16.11 -8.59 -11.39
C ARG A 268 16.82 -7.54 -12.26
N THR A 269 17.59 -6.64 -11.65
CA THR A 269 18.22 -5.52 -12.38
C THR A 269 19.08 -6.00 -13.55
N GLU A 270 19.78 -7.13 -13.39
CA GLU A 270 20.60 -7.71 -14.46
C GLU A 270 19.76 -8.22 -15.65
N ASP A 271 18.56 -8.72 -15.39
CA ASP A 271 17.63 -9.17 -16.42
C ASP A 271 16.99 -7.99 -17.12
N ALA A 272 16.64 -6.94 -16.35
CA ALA A 272 16.13 -5.69 -16.89
C ALA A 272 17.14 -5.03 -17.85
N VAL A 273 18.41 -4.94 -17.44
CA VAL A 273 19.49 -4.42 -18.28
C VAL A 273 19.68 -5.28 -19.53
N ARG A 274 19.66 -6.61 -19.39
CA ARG A 274 19.83 -7.54 -20.52
C ARG A 274 18.68 -7.43 -21.53
N ALA A 275 17.45 -7.25 -21.06
CA ALA A 275 16.27 -7.08 -21.91
C ALA A 275 16.13 -5.66 -22.49
N GLY A 276 16.98 -4.72 -22.05
CA GLY A 276 16.89 -3.31 -22.47
C GLY A 276 15.64 -2.62 -21.94
N ASP A 277 15.13 -3.04 -20.78
CA ASP A 277 14.00 -2.40 -20.11
C ASP A 277 14.32 -0.93 -19.81
N HIS A 278 13.28 -0.09 -19.83
CA HIS A 278 13.35 1.17 -19.11
C HIS A 278 13.36 0.88 -17.61
N ILE A 279 14.29 1.48 -16.86
CA ILE A 279 14.40 1.29 -15.41
C ILE A 279 14.08 2.63 -14.75
N TYR A 280 12.94 2.69 -14.06
CA TYR A 280 12.52 3.88 -13.30
C TYR A 280 13.44 4.11 -12.11
N ALA A 281 13.68 3.05 -11.33
CA ALA A 281 14.57 3.06 -10.19
C ALA A 281 14.94 1.63 -9.78
N VAL A 282 15.85 1.52 -8.82
CA VAL A 282 16.28 0.22 -8.30
C VAL A 282 16.06 0.15 -6.79
N ILE A 283 15.37 -0.90 -6.36
CA ILE A 283 15.13 -1.23 -4.95
C ILE A 283 16.42 -1.81 -4.37
N ARG A 284 16.86 -1.25 -3.23
CA ARG A 284 18.15 -1.57 -2.59
C ARG A 284 17.99 -2.28 -1.25
N GLY A 285 16.85 -2.13 -0.59
CA GLY A 285 16.54 -2.83 0.64
C GLY A 285 15.10 -2.59 1.03
N ILE A 286 14.47 -3.60 1.64
CA ILE A 286 13.16 -3.43 2.26
C ILE A 286 13.18 -4.17 3.59
N GLY A 287 13.02 -3.42 4.67
CA GLY A 287 12.92 -3.96 6.00
C GLY A 287 11.46 -4.06 6.43
N LEU A 288 11.11 -5.19 7.02
CA LEU A 288 9.80 -5.47 7.60
C LEU A 288 9.98 -5.72 9.09
N SER A 289 9.01 -5.33 9.90
CA SER A 289 8.94 -5.70 11.32
C SER A 289 7.49 -5.69 11.81
N ASN A 290 7.25 -6.34 12.95
CA ASN A 290 6.03 -6.13 13.74
C ASN A 290 6.40 -5.54 15.09
N ASP A 291 5.58 -4.66 15.67
CA ASP A 291 5.76 -4.18 17.05
C ASP A 291 5.63 -5.35 18.04
N ILE A 292 6.43 -5.37 19.10
CA ILE A 292 6.41 -6.44 20.14
C ILE A 292 5.51 -6.03 21.32
N GLY A 293 5.35 -4.73 21.55
CA GLY A 293 4.49 -4.16 22.60
C GLY A 293 3.86 -2.86 22.13
N GLY A 294 3.03 -2.26 22.96
CA GLY A 294 2.18 -1.11 22.60
C GLY A 294 0.69 -1.47 22.59
N SER A 295 -0.15 -0.53 22.17
CA SER A 295 -1.58 -0.77 21.92
C SER A 295 -1.79 -1.07 20.43
N LEU A 296 -2.83 -1.82 20.08
CA LEU A 296 -3.18 -2.15 18.69
C LEU A 296 -3.25 -0.90 17.78
N LEU A 297 -3.63 0.24 18.35
CA LEU A 297 -3.83 1.51 17.67
C LEU A 297 -2.67 2.52 17.87
N ALA A 298 -1.74 2.26 18.77
CA ALA A 298 -0.67 3.20 19.10
C ALA A 298 0.67 2.72 18.52
N PRO A 299 1.36 3.50 17.67
CA PRO A 299 2.60 3.07 17.05
C PRO A 299 3.74 2.95 18.08
N ALA A 300 4.60 1.94 17.94
CA ALA A 300 5.83 1.83 18.72
C ALA A 300 7.06 2.22 17.90
N SER A 301 7.82 3.20 18.40
CA SER A 301 9.04 3.70 17.72
C SER A 301 10.08 2.59 17.46
N GLU A 302 10.17 1.61 18.35
CA GLU A 302 11.17 0.55 18.25
C GLU A 302 10.91 -0.39 17.06
N GLY A 303 9.65 -0.73 16.75
CA GLY A 303 9.34 -1.56 15.58
C GLY A 303 9.59 -0.81 14.27
N GLN A 304 9.24 0.49 14.19
CA GLN A 304 9.61 1.35 13.08
C GLN A 304 11.13 1.36 12.86
N LEU A 305 11.92 1.53 13.94
CA LEU A 305 13.38 1.49 13.89
C LEU A 305 13.93 0.14 13.39
N ARG A 306 13.35 -0.99 13.78
CA ARG A 306 13.78 -2.30 13.25
C ARG A 306 13.56 -2.43 11.75
N ALA A 307 12.38 -2.04 11.26
CA ALA A 307 12.09 -2.06 9.82
C ALA A 307 13.07 -1.15 9.07
N MET A 308 13.28 0.08 9.55
CA MET A 308 14.22 1.01 8.95
C MET A 308 15.66 0.46 8.95
N ARG A 309 16.20 0.06 10.11
CA ARG A 309 17.58 -0.46 10.24
C ARG A 309 17.81 -1.68 9.34
N SER A 310 16.85 -2.59 9.25
CA SER A 310 16.93 -3.76 8.36
C SER A 310 17.05 -3.34 6.89
N ALA A 311 16.27 -2.35 6.45
CA ALA A 311 16.35 -1.84 5.07
C ALA A 311 17.73 -1.22 4.78
N TYR A 312 18.24 -0.36 5.67
CA TYR A 312 19.55 0.28 5.52
C TYR A 312 20.70 -0.74 5.56
N GLN A 313 20.60 -1.76 6.41
CA GLN A 313 21.57 -2.86 6.46
C GLN A 313 21.59 -3.66 5.16
N GLN A 314 20.43 -3.98 4.59
CA GLN A 314 20.34 -4.67 3.28
C GLN A 314 21.00 -3.84 2.18
N ALA A 315 20.70 -2.53 2.14
CA ALA A 315 21.22 -1.61 1.14
C ALA A 315 22.71 -1.28 1.31
N GLY A 316 23.26 -1.46 2.52
CA GLY A 316 24.61 -1.01 2.88
C GLY A 316 24.73 0.50 2.87
N TRP A 317 23.67 1.21 3.26
CA TRP A 317 23.59 2.68 3.24
C TRP A 317 23.63 3.27 4.65
N SER A 318 24.15 4.48 4.78
CA SER A 318 23.92 5.34 5.94
C SER A 318 22.56 6.04 5.80
N PRO A 319 21.83 6.32 6.91
CA PRO A 319 20.66 7.20 6.87
C PRO A 319 20.93 8.52 6.15
N SER A 320 22.11 9.11 6.39
CA SER A 320 22.52 10.36 5.77
C SER A 320 22.74 10.28 4.25
N ASP A 321 22.72 9.10 3.64
CA ASP A 321 22.78 8.92 2.18
C ASP A 321 21.46 9.23 1.47
N VAL A 322 20.33 9.30 2.20
CA VAL A 322 18.99 9.49 1.62
C VAL A 322 18.64 10.97 1.49
N ASP A 323 18.14 11.37 0.32
CA ASP A 323 17.78 12.76 0.00
C ASP A 323 16.33 13.08 0.39
N MET A 324 15.45 12.10 0.25
CA MET A 324 14.01 12.25 0.46
C MET A 324 13.45 11.03 1.19
N ILE A 325 12.57 11.25 2.18
CA ILE A 325 11.79 10.20 2.82
C ILE A 325 10.32 10.53 2.61
N GLU A 326 9.65 9.66 1.86
CA GLU A 326 8.20 9.66 1.76
C GLU A 326 7.65 8.89 2.97
N CYS A 327 7.19 9.65 3.96
CA CYS A 327 6.80 9.15 5.27
C CYS A 327 5.44 8.46 5.27
N HIS A 328 5.18 7.70 6.33
CA HIS A 328 3.84 7.20 6.60
C HIS A 328 2.87 8.33 6.96
N ALA A 329 3.34 9.35 7.68
CA ALA A 329 2.67 10.52 8.22
C ALA A 329 1.25 10.74 7.71
N THR A 330 0.31 10.51 8.62
CA THR A 330 -1.13 10.48 8.35
C THR A 330 -1.83 11.77 8.75
N GLY A 331 -1.11 12.74 9.32
CA GLY A 331 -1.71 13.94 9.92
C GLY A 331 -2.27 13.70 11.32
N THR A 332 -2.05 12.51 11.88
CA THR A 332 -2.42 12.22 13.27
C THR A 332 -1.37 12.79 14.22
N PRO A 333 -1.74 13.60 15.24
CA PRO A 333 -0.77 14.27 16.10
C PRO A 333 0.26 13.33 16.74
N VAL A 334 -0.20 12.19 17.25
CA VAL A 334 0.67 11.20 17.91
C VAL A 334 1.52 10.44 16.89
N GLY A 335 0.92 9.99 15.79
CA GLY A 335 1.60 9.20 14.77
C GLY A 335 2.75 9.95 14.11
N ASP A 336 2.52 11.21 13.73
CA ASP A 336 3.50 12.05 13.06
C ASP A 336 4.70 12.38 13.97
N VAL A 337 4.44 12.66 15.26
CA VAL A 337 5.51 12.90 16.25
C VAL A 337 6.34 11.63 16.50
N VAL A 338 5.69 10.46 16.60
CA VAL A 338 6.38 9.19 16.79
C VAL A 338 7.25 8.86 15.58
N GLU A 339 6.73 8.99 14.35
CA GLU A 339 7.50 8.75 13.14
C GLU A 339 8.70 9.71 13.03
N PHE A 340 8.49 11.01 13.28
CA PHE A 340 9.55 12.00 13.26
C PHE A 340 10.66 11.66 14.29
N SER A 341 10.26 11.24 15.49
CA SER A 341 11.19 10.85 16.55
C SER A 341 11.97 9.56 16.21
N SER A 342 11.31 8.59 15.58
CA SER A 342 11.95 7.38 15.06
C SER A 342 12.98 7.72 13.97
N LEU A 343 12.64 8.63 13.06
CA LEU A 343 13.56 9.10 12.01
C LEU A 343 14.77 9.84 12.61
N LYS A 344 14.57 10.75 13.58
CA LYS A 344 15.69 11.39 14.30
C LYS A 344 16.58 10.36 15.00
N SER A 345 15.98 9.35 15.62
CA SER A 345 16.71 8.28 16.31
C SER A 345 17.51 7.41 15.34
N LEU A 346 16.97 7.14 14.14
CA LEU A 346 17.67 6.43 13.08
C LEU A 346 18.89 7.21 12.57
N TRP A 347 18.72 8.52 12.36
CA TRP A 347 19.77 9.40 11.82
C TRP A 347 20.84 9.76 12.86
N GLY A 348 20.54 9.61 14.14
CA GLY A 348 21.47 9.93 15.23
C GLY A 348 21.69 11.44 15.40
N LYS A 349 22.67 11.78 16.23
CA LYS A 349 22.91 13.17 16.68
C LYS A 349 23.85 13.98 15.78
N GLU A 350 24.67 13.32 14.97
CA GLU A 350 25.79 13.92 14.24
C GLU A 350 25.89 13.35 12.81
N GLY A 351 26.70 13.99 11.95
CA GLY A 351 26.94 13.51 10.58
C GLY A 351 25.90 13.95 9.55
N TRP A 352 25.08 14.94 9.89
CA TRP A 352 24.08 15.54 9.01
C TRP A 352 24.05 17.07 9.13
N GLN A 353 23.48 17.73 8.13
CA GLN A 353 23.21 19.17 8.11
C GLN A 353 21.71 19.44 8.29
N SER A 354 21.35 20.54 8.96
CA SER A 354 19.93 20.89 9.15
C SER A 354 19.21 21.04 7.81
N GLY A 355 18.04 20.40 7.67
CA GLY A 355 17.26 20.37 6.43
C GLY A 355 17.94 19.68 5.23
N GLN A 356 18.90 18.78 5.48
CA GLN A 356 19.57 17.98 4.45
C GLN A 356 18.64 17.00 3.71
N CYS A 357 17.63 16.47 4.40
CA CYS A 357 16.69 15.48 3.88
C CYS A 357 15.28 16.07 3.81
N VAL A 358 14.61 15.91 2.68
CA VAL A 358 13.20 16.29 2.56
C VAL A 358 12.33 15.17 3.09
N ILE A 359 11.43 15.49 4.00
CA ILE A 359 10.36 14.58 4.42
C ILE A 359 9.01 15.11 3.93
N GLY A 360 8.08 14.22 3.65
CA GLY A 360 6.75 14.57 3.21
C GLY A 360 5.83 13.35 3.14
N SER A 361 4.56 13.58 2.80
CA SER A 361 3.57 12.51 2.65
C SER A 361 2.53 12.88 1.61
N VAL A 362 2.31 11.98 0.65
CA VAL A 362 1.32 12.09 -0.42
C VAL A 362 -0.11 12.04 0.13
N LYS A 363 -0.27 11.61 1.38
CA LYS A 363 -1.57 11.57 2.04
C LYS A 363 -2.18 12.96 2.20
N SER A 364 -1.38 14.02 2.20
CA SER A 364 -1.94 15.37 2.18
C SER A 364 -2.59 15.75 0.85
N ASN A 365 -2.23 15.07 -0.24
CA ASN A 365 -2.85 15.27 -1.54
C ASN A 365 -4.08 14.38 -1.73
N ILE A 366 -3.94 13.09 -1.40
CA ILE A 366 -4.91 12.04 -1.79
C ILE A 366 -5.49 11.25 -0.64
N GLY A 367 -5.28 11.69 0.60
CA GLY A 367 -5.68 10.95 1.78
C GLY A 367 -4.91 9.64 1.96
N HIS A 368 -5.34 8.87 2.95
CA HIS A 368 -4.77 7.60 3.30
C HIS A 368 -5.43 6.48 2.49
N LEU A 369 -4.72 6.02 1.46
CA LEU A 369 -5.14 4.93 0.57
C LEU A 369 -5.06 3.52 1.20
N LEU A 370 -5.19 3.41 2.53
CA LEU A 370 -5.18 2.14 3.26
C LEU A 370 -4.08 1.17 2.78
N THR A 371 -4.45 0.03 2.19
CA THR A 371 -3.55 -1.01 1.66
C THR A 371 -2.74 -0.59 0.42
N ALA A 372 -3.17 0.44 -0.31
CA ALA A 372 -2.46 1.04 -1.44
C ALA A 372 -1.58 2.25 -1.06
N ALA A 373 -1.54 2.64 0.22
CA ALA A 373 -0.83 3.84 0.66
C ALA A 373 0.68 3.83 0.34
N GLY A 374 1.34 2.68 0.54
CA GLY A 374 2.76 2.55 0.20
C GLY A 374 3.03 2.58 -1.31
N SER A 375 2.09 2.09 -2.13
CA SER A 375 2.16 2.19 -3.58
C SER A 375 2.06 3.63 -4.07
N ALA A 376 1.13 4.43 -3.52
CA ALA A 376 1.03 5.84 -3.87
C ALA A 376 2.30 6.62 -3.48
N ALA A 377 2.83 6.33 -2.29
CA ALA A 377 4.07 6.90 -1.79
C ALA A 377 5.29 6.54 -2.69
N LEU A 378 5.40 5.27 -3.10
CA LEU A 378 6.43 4.85 -4.05
C LEU A 378 6.23 5.51 -5.42
N MET A 379 5.00 5.59 -5.93
CA MET A 379 4.70 6.25 -7.21
C MET A 379 5.15 7.71 -7.22
N LYS A 380 4.79 8.49 -6.18
CA LYS A 380 5.27 9.87 -6.00
C LYS A 380 6.80 9.94 -6.00
N THR A 381 7.46 9.00 -5.32
CA THR A 381 8.92 8.93 -5.25
C THR A 381 9.55 8.67 -6.62
N LEU A 382 8.98 7.76 -7.42
CA LEU A 382 9.47 7.47 -8.77
C LEU A 382 9.28 8.66 -9.72
N LEU A 383 8.12 9.32 -9.67
CA LEU A 383 7.85 10.53 -10.45
C LEU A 383 8.80 11.66 -10.05
N ALA A 384 9.04 11.86 -8.76
CA ALA A 384 10.01 12.82 -8.25
C ALA A 384 11.45 12.54 -8.75
N MET A 385 11.86 11.27 -8.86
CA MET A 385 13.14 10.89 -9.45
C MET A 385 13.19 11.16 -10.96
N LYS A 386 12.15 10.74 -11.69
CA LYS A 386 12.00 10.96 -13.14
C LYS A 386 12.10 12.44 -13.49
N GLU A 387 11.33 13.26 -12.78
CA GLU A 387 11.23 14.71 -12.97
C GLU A 387 12.33 15.49 -12.23
N ARG A 388 13.22 14.78 -11.52
CA ARG A 388 14.35 15.34 -10.76
C ARG A 388 13.92 16.52 -9.87
N THR A 389 12.80 16.35 -9.18
CA THR A 389 12.13 17.40 -8.41
C THR A 389 11.70 16.85 -7.06
N LEU A 390 12.06 17.56 -5.99
CA LEU A 390 11.61 17.29 -4.62
C LEU A 390 10.21 17.91 -4.47
N PRO A 391 9.16 17.11 -4.31
CA PRO A 391 7.78 17.60 -4.24
C PRO A 391 7.48 18.27 -2.90
N PRO A 392 6.47 19.15 -2.84
CA PRO A 392 5.98 19.70 -1.60
C PRO A 392 5.11 18.67 -0.83
N THR A 393 4.70 19.06 0.36
CA THR A 393 3.62 18.41 1.12
C THR A 393 2.47 19.41 1.21
N ALA A 394 1.33 19.08 0.62
CA ALA A 394 0.12 19.90 0.73
C ALA A 394 -0.28 20.08 2.20
N ASN A 395 -1.02 21.15 2.49
CA ASN A 395 -1.54 21.47 3.82
C ASN A 395 -0.48 21.67 4.93
N PHE A 396 0.80 21.78 4.57
CA PHE A 396 1.87 22.14 5.52
C PHE A 396 2.21 23.63 5.44
N ALA A 397 2.10 24.32 6.57
CA ALA A 397 2.48 25.71 6.78
C ALA A 397 3.55 25.84 7.87
N GLN A 398 3.36 25.20 9.02
CA GLN A 398 4.26 25.29 10.17
C GLN A 398 4.29 23.99 11.00
N PRO A 399 5.45 23.61 11.55
CA PRO A 399 5.59 22.32 12.22
C PRO A 399 4.71 22.20 13.47
N ALA A 400 4.17 21.00 13.69
CA ALA A 400 3.45 20.65 14.90
C ALA A 400 4.36 20.64 16.15
N LYS A 401 3.76 20.77 17.33
CA LYS A 401 4.46 20.59 18.60
C LYS A 401 5.06 19.18 18.66
N GLY A 402 6.38 19.10 18.86
CA GLY A 402 7.14 17.84 18.87
C GLY A 402 7.85 17.51 17.55
N VAL A 403 7.57 18.25 16.48
CA VAL A 403 8.25 18.14 15.19
C VAL A 403 9.28 19.27 15.05
N GLU A 404 10.42 19.13 15.72
CA GLU A 404 11.49 20.14 15.73
C GLU A 404 12.35 20.10 14.44
N LEU A 405 11.83 20.64 13.34
CA LEU A 405 12.51 20.61 12.03
C LEU A 405 13.87 21.32 12.06
N GLU A 406 13.97 22.48 12.72
CA GLU A 406 15.18 23.32 12.74
C GLU A 406 16.38 22.62 13.40
N LYS A 407 16.11 21.72 14.35
CA LYS A 407 17.09 20.93 15.11
C LYS A 407 17.14 19.48 14.63
N SER A 408 16.92 19.26 13.33
CA SER A 408 16.90 17.93 12.72
C SER A 408 17.50 17.94 11.32
N PRO A 409 17.86 16.78 10.75
CA PRO A 409 18.28 16.71 9.34
C PRO A 409 17.13 16.95 8.36
N PHE A 410 15.89 17.07 8.85
CA PHE A 410 14.70 17.03 8.03
C PHE A 410 14.14 18.43 7.75
N ARG A 411 13.48 18.56 6.60
CA ARG A 411 12.66 19.71 6.25
C ARG A 411 11.42 19.24 5.48
N VAL A 412 10.32 19.96 5.64
CA VAL A 412 9.11 19.80 4.82
C VAL A 412 9.08 20.94 3.80
N LEU A 413 8.73 20.64 2.55
CA LEU A 413 8.66 21.62 1.48
C LEU A 413 7.22 22.12 1.29
N GLN A 414 7.04 23.44 1.23
CA GLN A 414 5.79 24.09 0.81
C GLN A 414 5.71 24.27 -0.71
N GLN A 415 6.84 24.21 -1.41
CA GLN A 415 6.92 24.34 -2.87
C GLN A 415 7.98 23.39 -3.42
N SER A 416 7.74 22.90 -4.63
CA SER A 416 8.67 22.05 -5.38
C SER A 416 10.06 22.67 -5.47
N LYS A 417 11.11 21.84 -5.33
CA LYS A 417 12.51 22.27 -5.52
C LYS A 417 13.25 21.32 -6.45
N PRO A 418 14.24 21.79 -7.25
CA PRO A 418 15.07 20.89 -8.03
C PRO A 418 15.79 19.87 -7.14
N TRP A 419 15.63 18.58 -7.44
CA TRP A 419 16.37 17.51 -6.80
C TRP A 419 17.74 17.40 -7.45
N LYS A 420 18.72 18.15 -6.94
CA LYS A 420 20.10 18.08 -7.43
C LYS A 420 20.80 16.85 -6.86
N GLN A 421 21.67 16.22 -7.65
CA GLN A 421 22.57 15.20 -7.12
C GLN A 421 23.50 15.83 -6.07
N ARG A 422 23.67 15.20 -4.91
CA ARG A 422 24.56 15.69 -3.85
C ARG A 422 26.02 15.78 -4.31
N LYS A 423 26.44 14.81 -5.12
CA LYS A 423 27.76 14.75 -5.75
C LYS A 423 27.60 14.26 -7.19
N GLN A 424 28.46 14.73 -8.09
CA GLN A 424 28.37 14.35 -9.50
C GLN A 424 28.50 12.84 -9.69
N GLY A 425 27.45 12.22 -10.22
CA GLY A 425 27.39 10.77 -10.41
C GLY A 425 27.08 9.95 -9.15
N GLN A 426 26.72 10.60 -8.03
CA GLN A 426 26.00 9.95 -6.95
C GLN A 426 24.51 9.94 -7.30
N PRO A 427 23.87 8.76 -7.41
CA PRO A 427 22.45 8.68 -7.69
C PRO A 427 21.61 9.32 -6.59
N ARG A 428 20.43 9.85 -6.96
CA ARG A 428 19.42 10.28 -5.99
C ARG A 428 18.90 9.07 -5.22
N ARG A 429 18.67 9.24 -3.92
CA ARG A 429 18.19 8.17 -3.03
C ARG A 429 16.98 8.62 -2.25
N ALA A 430 16.00 7.73 -2.16
CA ALA A 430 14.82 7.94 -1.36
C ALA A 430 14.49 6.74 -0.48
N ALA A 431 13.70 7.01 0.55
CA ALA A 431 13.04 6.00 1.33
C ALA A 431 11.52 6.18 1.31
N VAL A 432 10.78 5.09 1.48
CA VAL A 432 9.33 5.06 1.59
C VAL A 432 8.95 4.27 2.84
N SER A 433 8.18 4.89 3.74
CA SER A 433 7.70 4.28 4.99
C SER A 433 6.22 3.98 4.94
N ALA A 434 5.83 2.83 5.49
CA ALA A 434 4.43 2.52 5.77
C ALA A 434 4.32 1.77 7.11
N PHE A 435 3.55 2.31 8.05
CA PHE A 435 3.36 1.76 9.38
C PHE A 435 1.88 1.43 9.57
N GLY A 436 1.55 0.14 9.50
CA GLY A 436 0.17 -0.36 9.57
C GLY A 436 -0.35 -0.48 10.99
N PHE A 437 -1.68 -0.44 11.12
CA PHE A 437 -2.38 -0.88 12.33
C PHE A 437 -1.91 -2.26 12.77
N GLY A 438 -1.86 -2.48 14.09
CA GLY A 438 -1.26 -3.68 14.67
C GLY A 438 0.27 -3.68 14.71
N GLY A 439 0.90 -2.54 14.39
CA GLY A 439 2.35 -2.39 14.46
C GLY A 439 3.09 -3.07 13.31
N ILE A 440 2.45 -3.20 12.15
CA ILE A 440 3.00 -3.88 10.97
C ILE A 440 3.80 -2.88 10.14
N ASN A 441 5.12 -2.87 10.28
CA ASN A 441 5.98 -1.82 9.72
C ASN A 441 6.73 -2.28 8.47
N ALA A 442 6.85 -1.39 7.49
CA ALA A 442 7.69 -1.55 6.31
C ALA A 442 8.47 -0.27 5.97
N HIS A 443 9.71 -0.43 5.53
CA HIS A 443 10.55 0.66 5.03
C HIS A 443 11.33 0.22 3.80
N LEU A 444 11.16 0.92 2.68
CA LEU A 444 11.74 0.60 1.37
C LEU A 444 12.77 1.67 0.98
N LEU A 445 13.95 1.23 0.51
CA LEU A 445 15.00 2.09 0.00
C LEU A 445 15.13 1.94 -1.53
N VAL A 446 15.13 3.07 -2.23
CA VAL A 446 15.14 3.13 -3.70
C VAL A 446 16.19 4.14 -4.20
N GLU A 447 16.85 3.79 -5.30
CA GLU A 447 17.92 4.58 -5.93
C GLU A 447 17.60 4.86 -7.40
N GLU A 448 17.90 6.08 -7.86
CA GLU A 448 17.85 6.47 -9.28
C GLU A 448 18.75 5.55 -10.13
N TRP A 449 18.25 5.12 -11.29
CA TRP A 449 19.05 4.37 -12.25
C TRP A 449 19.93 5.31 -13.09
N VAL A 450 21.25 5.09 -13.06
CA VAL A 450 22.24 5.88 -13.83
C VAL A 450 23.00 4.96 -14.81
N PRO A 451 22.63 4.93 -16.12
CA PRO A 451 23.10 3.94 -17.09
C PRO A 451 24.62 3.86 -17.33
N LYS A 452 25.40 4.88 -16.95
CA LYS A 452 26.85 4.99 -17.27
C LYS A 452 27.80 4.86 -16.08
N LYS A 453 27.29 4.72 -14.85
CA LYS A 453 28.10 4.44 -13.67
C LYS A 453 27.38 3.35 -12.86
N PRO A 454 27.75 2.07 -13.02
CA PRO A 454 27.33 1.09 -12.03
C PRO A 454 27.94 1.52 -10.70
N ALA A 455 27.11 1.99 -9.77
CA ALA A 455 27.54 2.13 -8.40
C ALA A 455 28.06 0.75 -7.95
N LYS A 456 29.30 0.69 -7.44
CA LYS A 456 29.76 -0.48 -6.70
C LYS A 456 28.91 -0.56 -5.43
N SER A 457 27.76 -1.19 -5.51
CA SER A 457 26.91 -1.48 -4.37
C SER A 457 26.84 -2.98 -4.20
N SER A 458 27.41 -3.46 -3.10
CA SER A 458 27.22 -4.81 -2.60
C SER A 458 25.92 -4.82 -1.81
N VAL A 459 24.77 -4.94 -2.48
CA VAL A 459 23.54 -5.23 -1.75
C VAL A 459 23.71 -6.62 -1.12
N THR A 460 23.66 -6.67 0.20
CA THR A 460 23.90 -7.89 0.97
C THR A 460 22.56 -8.58 1.19
N TYR A 461 22.17 -9.44 0.24
CA TYR A 461 21.09 -10.37 0.49
C TYR A 461 21.60 -11.59 1.23
N PRO A 462 20.84 -12.15 2.19
CA PRO A 462 21.26 -13.35 2.89
C PRO A 462 21.56 -14.49 1.88
N PRO A 463 22.59 -15.32 2.15
CA PRO A 463 23.04 -16.38 1.23
C PRO A 463 22.03 -17.51 0.98
N SER A 464 20.80 -17.40 1.50
CA SER A 464 19.76 -18.44 1.44
C SER A 464 19.24 -18.72 0.02
N PHE A 465 19.39 -17.80 -0.93
CA PHE A 465 18.75 -17.91 -2.26
C PHE A 465 19.52 -18.75 -3.31
N LYS A 466 20.59 -19.45 -2.93
CA LYS A 466 21.32 -20.39 -3.82
C LYS A 466 21.47 -21.80 -3.26
N LYS A 467 21.16 -22.01 -1.98
CA LYS A 467 21.14 -23.36 -1.39
C LYS A 467 19.79 -23.99 -1.74
N LYS A 468 19.75 -25.32 -1.95
CA LYS A 468 18.49 -26.06 -1.86
C LYS A 468 17.80 -25.60 -0.58
N SER A 469 16.58 -25.07 -0.67
CA SER A 469 15.84 -24.67 0.51
C SER A 469 15.85 -25.87 1.46
N PRO A 470 16.41 -25.74 2.67
CA PRO A 470 16.43 -26.85 3.60
C PRO A 470 14.97 -27.28 3.85
N PRO A 471 14.73 -28.58 4.10
CA PRO A 471 13.40 -29.00 4.52
C PRO A 471 12.96 -28.18 5.74
N ILE A 472 11.70 -27.80 5.78
CA ILE A 472 11.11 -27.06 6.89
C ILE A 472 10.56 -28.07 7.90
N ALA A 473 11.09 -28.06 9.12
CA ALA A 473 10.63 -28.92 10.20
C ALA A 473 9.36 -28.34 10.85
N ILE A 474 8.29 -29.13 10.93
CA ILE A 474 7.09 -28.81 11.70
C ILE A 474 7.36 -29.20 13.16
N VAL A 475 7.56 -28.21 14.03
CA VAL A 475 7.94 -28.43 15.45
C VAL A 475 6.83 -28.10 16.46
N GLY A 476 5.69 -27.61 15.98
CA GLY A 476 4.52 -27.30 16.78
C GLY A 476 3.29 -27.19 15.89
N MET A 477 2.14 -27.61 16.41
CA MET A 477 0.85 -27.58 15.72
C MET A 477 -0.24 -27.21 16.73
N GLY A 478 -1.34 -26.65 16.25
CA GLY A 478 -2.59 -26.46 16.99
C GLY A 478 -3.75 -26.50 16.00
N ALA A 479 -4.89 -27.05 16.41
CA ALA A 479 -6.06 -27.15 15.55
C ALA A 479 -7.35 -27.05 16.39
N HIS A 480 -8.32 -26.33 15.84
CA HIS A 480 -9.71 -26.30 16.30
C HIS A 480 -10.59 -26.45 15.04
N LEU A 481 -11.20 -27.62 14.85
CA LEU A 481 -11.99 -27.95 13.67
C LEU A 481 -13.39 -28.35 14.10
N GLY A 482 -14.38 -27.48 13.92
CA GLY A 482 -15.76 -27.76 14.37
C GLY A 482 -15.80 -28.11 15.87
N PRO A 483 -16.36 -29.26 16.28
CA PRO A 483 -16.41 -29.66 17.69
C PRO A 483 -15.07 -30.19 18.25
N TRP A 484 -14.01 -30.31 17.43
CA TRP A 484 -12.70 -30.83 17.84
C TRP A 484 -11.79 -29.66 18.22
N GLU A 485 -11.73 -29.35 19.51
CA GLU A 485 -11.08 -28.15 20.07
C GLU A 485 -9.56 -28.28 20.26
N SER A 486 -8.99 -29.48 20.05
CA SER A 486 -7.56 -29.74 20.22
C SER A 486 -7.02 -30.78 19.22
N LEU A 487 -5.69 -30.84 19.08
CA LEU A 487 -5.03 -31.88 18.30
C LEU A 487 -5.35 -33.29 18.80
N ASP A 488 -5.47 -33.49 20.11
CA ASP A 488 -5.82 -34.79 20.69
C ASP A 488 -7.25 -35.20 20.34
N SER A 489 -8.20 -34.27 20.46
CA SER A 489 -9.60 -34.52 20.07
C SER A 489 -9.72 -34.84 18.58
N LEU A 490 -8.91 -34.19 17.74
CA LEU A 490 -8.86 -34.43 16.31
C LEU A 490 -8.19 -35.78 15.99
N ARG A 491 -7.14 -36.13 16.73
CA ARG A 491 -6.45 -37.42 16.60
C ARG A 491 -7.38 -38.57 16.96
N SER A 492 -8.05 -38.51 18.11
CA SER A 492 -9.08 -39.48 18.50
C SER A 492 -10.17 -39.61 17.43
N ARG A 493 -10.57 -38.49 16.80
CA ARG A 493 -11.55 -38.54 15.72
C ARG A 493 -11.05 -39.23 14.46
N PHE A 494 -9.82 -38.93 14.02
CA PHE A 494 -9.28 -39.46 12.77
C PHE A 494 -8.81 -40.91 12.89
N LEU A 495 -8.26 -41.29 14.04
CA LEU A 495 -7.66 -42.60 14.26
C LEU A 495 -8.54 -43.54 15.09
N GLY A 496 -9.63 -43.05 15.68
CA GLY A 496 -10.41 -43.76 16.69
C GLY A 496 -9.77 -43.69 18.08
N ASP A 497 -10.53 -44.01 19.12
CA ASP A 497 -10.05 -44.14 20.51
C ASP A 497 -9.31 -45.47 20.75
N GLU A 498 -8.46 -45.89 19.81
CA GLU A 498 -7.52 -46.96 20.08
C GLU A 498 -6.29 -46.35 20.76
N THR A 499 -6.37 -46.31 22.09
CA THR A 499 -5.21 -46.35 22.96
C THR A 499 -4.21 -47.37 22.42
N VAL A 500 -3.06 -46.86 21.99
CA VAL A 500 -1.83 -47.61 21.79
C VAL A 500 -1.53 -48.39 23.08
N VAL A 501 -1.53 -49.72 22.98
CA VAL A 501 -0.80 -50.62 23.91
C VAL A 501 0.69 -50.44 23.69
#